data_AF-A0A3D4YBU9-F1
#
_entry.id   AF-A0A3D4YBU9-F1
#
_cell.length_a   1.000
_cell.length_b   1.000
_cell.length_c   1.000
_cell.angle_alpha   90.00
_cell.angle_beta   90.00
_cell.angle_gamma   90.00
#
_symmetry.space_group_name_H-M   'P 1'
#
loop_
_entity.id
_entity.type
_entity.pdbx_description
1 polymer ?
#
loop_
_entity_poly.entity_id
_entity_poly.type
_entity_poly.pdbx_seq_one_letter_code
_entity_poly.pdbx_strand_id
1 'polypeptide(L)'
;MSQPPKADPKRKIRKFDTGATRDIDNDKLDFEGFLSPQALERYAQYMHKHRLQSDGQLRDSDNWQKGIPIPQYVKSLWRHFFAVWYGHRKGEIDQEDICGVLFNAMGILHEILKAEE
;
A
#
# COMPACT_ATOMS: atom_id res chain seq x y z
N MET A 1 -3.10 22.08 32.56
CA MET A 1 -4.08 22.00 31.46
C MET A 1 -3.50 22.74 30.27
N SER A 2 -3.10 22.04 29.20
CA SER A 2 -2.62 22.71 27.97
C SER A 2 -3.77 23.49 27.34
N GLN A 3 -3.49 24.71 26.88
CA GLN A 3 -4.47 25.48 26.11
C GLN A 3 -4.85 24.71 24.83
N PRO A 4 -6.12 24.76 24.42
CA PRO A 4 -6.53 24.20 23.14
C PRO A 4 -5.77 24.89 22.00
N PRO A 5 -5.46 24.16 20.92
CA PRO A 5 -4.78 24.73 19.76
C PRO A 5 -5.58 25.90 19.19
N LYS A 6 -4.88 26.97 18.80
CA LYS A 6 -5.49 28.15 18.18
C LYS A 6 -6.19 27.74 16.88
N ALA A 7 -7.38 28.30 16.66
CA ALA A 7 -8.13 28.08 15.42
C ALA A 7 -7.34 28.59 14.20
N ASP A 8 -7.27 27.77 13.15
CA ASP A 8 -6.73 28.18 11.86
C ASP A 8 -7.85 28.80 11.01
N PRO A 9 -7.82 30.11 10.75
CA PRO A 9 -8.88 30.81 10.01
C PRO A 9 -9.04 30.35 8.55
N LYS A 10 -8.09 29.57 8.00
CA LYS A 10 -8.20 28.99 6.65
C LYS A 10 -8.98 27.67 6.62
N ARG A 11 -9.16 27.01 7.76
CA ARG A 11 -9.79 25.68 7.83
C ARG A 11 -11.30 25.80 7.69
N LYS A 12 -11.83 25.30 6.59
CA LYS A 12 -13.27 25.28 6.34
C LYS A 12 -13.90 24.07 7.05
N ILE A 13 -15.11 24.25 7.59
CA ILE A 13 -15.85 23.23 8.34
C ILE A 13 -17.16 22.90 7.60
N ARG A 14 -17.40 21.61 7.37
CA ARG A 14 -18.68 21.05 6.93
C ARG A 14 -19.59 20.82 8.14
N LYS A 15 -20.87 21.18 8.01
CA LYS A 15 -21.91 20.91 9.01
C LYS A 15 -22.86 19.85 8.46
N PHE A 16 -23.35 18.98 9.33
CA PHE A 16 -24.35 17.97 9.03
C PHE A 16 -25.67 18.32 9.72
N ASP A 17 -26.79 17.83 9.20
CA ASP A 17 -28.14 18.11 9.75
C ASP A 17 -28.31 17.59 11.19
N THR A 18 -27.50 16.62 11.59
CA THR A 18 -27.43 16.10 12.96
C THR A 18 -26.76 17.06 13.96
N GLY A 19 -26.22 18.20 13.50
CA GLY A 19 -25.41 19.13 14.28
C GLY A 19 -23.93 18.73 14.38
N ALA A 20 -23.54 17.59 13.82
CA ALA A 20 -22.13 17.21 13.72
C ALA A 20 -21.37 18.19 12.81
N THR A 21 -20.07 18.34 13.05
CA THR A 21 -19.18 19.14 12.21
C THR A 21 -17.89 18.38 11.91
N ARG A 22 -17.30 18.64 10.74
CA ARG A 22 -16.02 18.05 10.34
C ARG A 22 -15.26 19.01 9.43
N ASP A 23 -13.94 19.03 9.53
CA ASP A 23 -13.11 19.76 8.58
C ASP A 23 -13.40 19.29 7.15
N ILE A 24 -13.39 20.23 6.21
CA ILE A 24 -13.34 19.90 4.78
C ILE A 24 -12.09 19.07 4.49
N ASP A 25 -12.24 18.08 3.62
CA ASP A 25 -11.30 17.03 3.30
C ASP A 25 -10.61 17.20 1.94
N ASN A 26 -10.83 18.32 1.24
CA ASN A 26 -10.26 18.60 -0.08
C ASN A 26 -8.73 18.41 -0.18
N ASP A 27 -7.98 18.62 0.91
CA ASP A 27 -6.53 18.49 0.94
C ASP A 27 -6.06 17.22 1.72
N LYS A 28 -6.99 16.32 2.05
CA LYS A 28 -6.69 15.08 2.79
C LYS A 28 -6.58 13.91 1.82
N LEU A 29 -5.77 12.92 2.19
CA LEU A 29 -5.72 11.65 1.46
C LEU A 29 -7.04 10.90 1.67
N ASP A 30 -7.75 10.63 0.57
CA ASP A 30 -8.96 9.81 0.54
C ASP A 30 -8.60 8.35 0.25
N PHE A 31 -8.11 7.64 1.26
CA PHE A 31 -7.72 6.24 1.11
C PHE A 31 -8.88 5.34 0.65
N GLU A 32 -10.13 5.66 0.98
CA GLU A 32 -11.30 4.88 0.57
C GLU A 32 -11.58 5.07 -0.94
N GLY A 33 -11.52 6.31 -1.43
CA GLY A 33 -11.64 6.60 -2.86
C GLY A 33 -10.44 6.16 -3.71
N PHE A 34 -9.23 6.09 -3.12
CA PHE A 34 -8.00 5.76 -3.86
C PHE A 34 -7.67 4.27 -3.89
N LEU A 35 -8.21 3.47 -2.98
CA LEU A 35 -7.85 2.06 -2.84
C LEU A 35 -9.08 1.16 -2.97
N SER A 36 -8.96 0.10 -3.77
CA SER A 36 -9.99 -0.94 -3.85
C SER A 36 -9.87 -1.89 -2.65
N PRO A 37 -10.92 -2.04 -1.81
CA PRO A 37 -10.90 -3.01 -0.71
C PRO A 37 -10.66 -4.45 -1.16
N GLN A 38 -11.20 -4.82 -2.32
CA GLN A 38 -11.03 -6.16 -2.90
C GLN A 38 -9.58 -6.42 -3.34
N ALA A 39 -8.94 -5.42 -3.95
CA ALA A 39 -7.52 -5.52 -4.32
C ALA A 39 -6.63 -5.62 -3.07
N LEU A 40 -6.93 -4.86 -2.02
CA LEU A 40 -6.21 -4.92 -0.75
C LEU A 40 -6.37 -6.26 -0.04
N GLU A 41 -7.59 -6.83 -0.02
CA GLU A 41 -7.82 -8.16 0.54
C GLU A 41 -7.02 -9.22 -0.21
N ARG A 42 -7.05 -9.19 -1.54
CA ARG A 42 -6.28 -10.14 -2.38
C ARG A 42 -4.78 -10.01 -2.17
N TYR A 43 -4.28 -8.77 -2.01
CA TYR A 43 -2.88 -8.51 -1.69
C TYR A 43 -2.51 -8.99 -0.28
N ALA A 44 -3.39 -8.82 0.71
CA ALA A 44 -3.18 -9.34 2.07
C ALA A 44 -3.09 -10.88 2.08
N GLN A 45 -3.93 -11.57 1.30
CA GLN A 45 -3.84 -13.03 1.12
C GLN A 45 -2.50 -13.44 0.49
N TYR A 46 -2.04 -12.71 -0.53
CA TYR A 46 -0.72 -12.91 -1.13
C TYR A 46 0.40 -12.76 -0.08
N MET A 47 0.37 -11.69 0.72
CA MET A 47 1.36 -11.44 1.77
C MET A 47 1.33 -12.53 2.85
N HIS A 48 0.13 -12.97 3.24
CA HIS A 48 -0.04 -14.04 4.22
C HIS A 48 0.53 -15.37 3.72
N LYS A 49 0.31 -15.71 2.44
CA LYS A 49 0.90 -16.90 1.81
C LYS A 49 2.43 -16.82 1.80
N HIS A 50 3.00 -15.68 1.43
CA HIS A 50 4.45 -15.53 1.23
C HIS A 50 5.24 -15.30 2.52
N ARG A 51 4.58 -15.04 3.65
CA ARG A 51 5.26 -14.97 4.95
C ARG A 51 5.64 -16.36 5.49
N LEU A 52 4.99 -17.43 4.99
CA LEU A 52 5.43 -18.81 5.22
C LEU A 52 6.66 -19.11 4.38
N GLN A 53 7.75 -19.47 5.05
CA GLN A 53 9.03 -19.80 4.43
C GLN A 53 9.07 -21.26 3.99
N SER A 54 10.01 -21.58 3.10
CA SER A 54 10.22 -22.95 2.62
C SER A 54 10.66 -23.93 3.71
N ASP A 55 11.20 -23.44 4.82
CA ASP A 55 11.55 -24.23 6.00
C ASP A 55 10.37 -24.38 6.99
N GLY A 56 9.19 -23.89 6.62
CA GLY A 56 7.98 -23.94 7.44
C GLY A 56 7.88 -22.83 8.50
N GLN A 57 8.90 -21.98 8.65
CA GLN A 57 8.85 -20.87 9.58
C GLN A 57 7.95 -19.74 9.08
N LEU A 58 7.26 -19.09 10.00
CA LEU A 58 6.35 -18.00 9.69
C LEU A 58 7.01 -16.67 10.06
N ARG A 59 7.24 -15.81 9.07
CA ARG A 59 7.75 -14.45 9.29
C ARG A 59 6.64 -13.53 9.78
N ASP A 60 7.03 -12.56 10.58
CA ASP A 60 6.17 -11.42 10.90
C ASP A 60 5.70 -10.73 9.60
N SER A 61 4.47 -10.23 9.61
CA SER A 61 3.82 -9.67 8.42
C SER A 61 4.55 -8.45 7.83
N ASP A 62 5.29 -7.73 8.66
CA ASP A 62 6.07 -6.53 8.33
C ASP A 62 7.55 -6.82 8.09
N ASN A 63 7.98 -8.09 8.07
CA ASN A 63 9.40 -8.45 7.95
C ASN A 63 10.08 -7.83 6.71
N TRP A 64 9.33 -7.56 5.65
CA TRP A 64 9.84 -6.90 4.44
C TRP A 64 10.28 -5.44 4.69
N GLN A 65 9.72 -4.75 5.68
CA GLN A 65 10.07 -3.36 6.05
C GLN A 65 11.46 -3.25 6.71
N LYS A 66 12.04 -4.37 7.14
CA LYS A 66 13.46 -4.45 7.54
C LYS A 66 14.39 -4.07 6.38
N GLY A 67 13.91 -4.20 5.15
CA GLY A 67 14.55 -3.76 3.93
C GLY A 67 15.11 -4.90 3.10
N ILE A 68 14.99 -4.75 1.79
CA ILE A 68 15.59 -5.62 0.78
C ILE A 68 16.30 -4.69 -0.21
N PRO A 69 17.52 -5.01 -0.68
CA PRO A 69 18.22 -4.15 -1.62
C PRO A 69 17.36 -3.82 -2.86
N ILE A 70 17.30 -2.55 -3.25
CA ILE A 70 16.53 -2.06 -4.41
C ILE A 70 16.78 -2.91 -5.68
N PRO A 71 18.03 -3.33 -6.03
CA PRO A 71 18.25 -4.17 -7.20
C PRO A 71 17.52 -5.52 -7.17
N GLN A 72 17.24 -6.07 -5.99
CA GLN A 72 16.53 -7.33 -5.80
C GLN A 72 15.04 -7.13 -6.02
N TYR A 73 14.48 -6.03 -5.52
CA TYR A 73 13.11 -5.62 -5.85
C TYR A 73 12.95 -5.41 -7.36
N VAL A 74 13.84 -4.65 -8.01
CA VAL A 74 13.76 -4.38 -9.46
C VAL A 74 13.82 -5.66 -10.29
N LYS A 75 14.74 -6.59 -9.95
CA LYS A 75 14.82 -7.88 -10.64
C LYS A 75 13.56 -8.71 -10.48
N SER A 76 12.94 -8.72 -9.30
CA SER A 76 11.71 -9.47 -9.05
C SER A 76 10.48 -8.80 -9.68
N LEU A 77 10.39 -7.47 -9.60
CA LEU A 77 9.39 -6.64 -10.26
C LEU A 77 9.33 -6.97 -11.75
N TRP A 78 10.48 -7.04 -12.42
CA TRP A 78 10.52 -7.30 -13.86
C TRP A 78 10.01 -8.70 -14.23
N ARG A 79 10.27 -9.72 -13.41
CA ARG A 79 9.74 -11.08 -13.64
C ARG A 79 8.22 -11.11 -13.56
N HIS A 80 7.65 -10.54 -12.50
CA HIS A 80 6.18 -10.51 -12.33
C HIS A 80 5.52 -9.62 -13.37
N PHE A 81 6.11 -8.47 -13.70
CA PHE A 81 5.61 -7.60 -14.76
C PHE A 81 5.59 -8.31 -16.12
N PHE A 82 6.65 -9.03 -16.48
CA PHE A 82 6.69 -9.80 -17.71
C PHE A 82 5.59 -10.88 -17.74
N ALA A 83 5.36 -11.58 -16.62
CA ALA A 83 4.30 -12.57 -16.51
C ALA A 83 2.91 -11.95 -16.67
N VAL A 84 2.63 -10.82 -16.01
CA VAL A 84 1.38 -10.05 -16.20
C VAL A 84 1.20 -9.63 -17.65
N TRP A 85 2.24 -9.08 -18.28
CA TRP A 85 2.17 -8.62 -19.67
C TRP A 85 1.90 -9.78 -20.64
N TYR A 86 2.60 -10.90 -20.45
CA TYR A 86 2.40 -12.09 -21.26
C TYR A 86 1.01 -12.69 -21.05
N GLY A 87 0.54 -12.78 -19.81
CA GLY A 87 -0.80 -13.23 -19.45
C GLY A 87 -1.90 -12.35 -20.05
N HIS A 88 -1.72 -11.02 -20.02
CA HIS A 88 -2.63 -10.09 -20.67
C HIS A 88 -2.79 -10.38 -22.17
N ARG A 89 -1.69 -10.66 -22.89
CA ARG A 89 -1.75 -11.03 -24.32
C ARG A 89 -2.50 -12.34 -24.58
N LYS A 90 -2.59 -13.22 -23.58
CA LYS A 90 -3.35 -14.47 -23.64
C LYS A 90 -4.78 -14.35 -23.13
N GLY A 91 -5.15 -13.22 -22.50
CA GLY A 91 -6.42 -13.08 -21.79
C GLY A 91 -6.45 -13.77 -20.43
N GLU A 92 -5.30 -14.14 -19.88
CA GLU A 92 -5.15 -14.92 -18.65
C GLU A 92 -4.12 -14.24 -17.73
N ILE A 93 -4.56 -13.26 -16.92
CA ILE A 93 -3.66 -12.58 -15.98
C ILE A 93 -3.73 -13.28 -14.62
N ASP A 94 -2.58 -13.72 -14.11
CA ASP A 94 -2.48 -14.26 -12.76
C ASP A 94 -2.43 -13.13 -11.71
N GLN A 95 -3.34 -13.21 -10.74
CA GLN A 95 -3.41 -12.26 -9.63
C GLN A 95 -2.17 -12.34 -8.72
N GLU A 96 -1.50 -13.49 -8.62
CA GLU A 96 -0.26 -13.64 -7.86
C GLU A 96 0.84 -12.76 -8.45
N ASP A 97 0.94 -12.68 -9.78
CA ASP A 97 1.93 -11.83 -10.44
C ASP A 97 1.59 -10.34 -10.31
N ILE A 98 0.30 -9.97 -10.35
CA ILE A 98 -0.12 -8.59 -10.02
C ILE A 98 0.30 -8.23 -8.59
N CYS A 99 0.03 -9.11 -7.63
CA CYS A 99 0.43 -8.88 -6.24
C CYS A 99 1.95 -8.84 -6.06
N GLY A 100 2.69 -9.65 -6.82
CA GLY A 100 4.14 -9.60 -6.90
C GLY A 100 4.65 -8.26 -7.41
N VAL A 101 4.03 -7.68 -8.44
CA VAL A 101 4.34 -6.31 -8.90
C VAL A 101 4.11 -5.30 -7.78
N LEU A 102 2.96 -5.35 -7.10
CA LEU A 102 2.61 -4.46 -5.99
C LEU A 102 3.64 -4.56 -4.85
N PHE A 103 3.98 -5.77 -4.40
CA PHE A 103 4.95 -5.99 -3.33
C PHE A 103 6.30 -5.34 -3.64
N ASN A 104 6.82 -5.55 -4.86
CA ASN A 104 8.12 -5.00 -5.24
C ASN A 104 8.08 -3.48 -5.42
N ALA A 105 6.99 -2.93 -5.96
CA ALA A 105 6.83 -1.48 -6.09
C ALA A 105 6.75 -0.79 -4.72
N MET A 106 5.98 -1.34 -3.77
CA MET A 106 5.93 -0.82 -2.41
C MET A 106 7.28 -0.96 -1.68
N GLY A 107 7.98 -2.08 -1.87
CA GLY A 107 9.32 -2.29 -1.33
C GLY A 107 10.32 -1.23 -1.80
N ILE A 108 10.34 -0.93 -3.11
CA ILE A 108 11.18 0.13 -3.67
C ILE A 108 10.82 1.49 -3.06
N LEU A 109 9.53 1.82 -3.02
CA LEU A 109 9.07 3.11 -2.48
C LEU A 109 9.43 3.25 -0.99
N HIS A 110 9.24 2.19 -0.21
CA HIS A 110 9.59 2.13 1.21
C HIS A 110 11.08 2.41 1.44
N GLU A 111 11.98 1.80 0.67
CA GLU A 111 13.41 2.03 0.80
C GLU A 111 13.84 3.44 0.37
N ILE A 112 13.18 4.03 -0.64
CA ILE A 112 13.43 5.41 -1.06
C ILE A 112 13.02 6.38 0.05
N LEU A 113 11.78 6.28 0.55
CA LEU A 113 11.25 7.17 1.58
C LEU A 113 12.03 7.05 2.89
N LYS A 114 12.43 5.83 3.27
CA LYS A 114 13.27 5.58 4.45
C LYS A 114 14.66 6.22 4.33
N ALA A 115 15.17 6.43 3.12
CA ALA A 115 16.45 7.11 2.90
C ALA A 115 16.34 8.64 2.91
N GLU A 116 15.12 9.18 2.88
CA GLU A 116 14.83 10.62 2.97
C GLU A 116 14.64 11.13 4.41
N GLU A 117 14.49 10.21 5.37
CA GLU A 117 14.42 10.47 6.83
C GLU A 117 15.80 10.60 7.48
#